data_AF-A0A967JYC4-F1
#
_entry.id   AF-A0A967JYC4-F1
#
_cell.length_a   1.000
_cell.length_b   1.000
_cell.length_c   1.000
_cell.angle_alpha   90.00
_cell.angle_beta   90.00
_cell.angle_gamma   90.00
#
_symmetry.space_group_name_H-M   'P 1'
#
loop_
_entity.id
_entity.type
_entity.pdbx_description
1 polymer ?
#
loop_
_entity_poly.entity_id
_entity_poly.type
_entity_poly.pdbx_seq_one_letter_code
_entity_poly.pdbx_strand_id
1 'polypeptide(L)'
;AYEAFEKTAGGVLYAALEVADGRVRRARLTGAVQLRPPRLLEGLAARLAGVRLERVAAVGRAFLATRDRELVGLGDEDVVRVLARASARRAQRRALGLTPGQVNTLMVHDPHGAGETTELLRRAEVVLVPYCAKPTWCKYRHREGCPECGRCEVGEVYRLGRERGLSVITIRNFEHLRETLARLRARGIEAYMGMCCSQFYLKREYAFREAGIPALLMDISGSNCYELGQEELAYQGRFEAQARLNAPVVERVLRFVPPRATEAPRPRRRRQGAG
;
A
#
# COMPACT_ATOMS: atom_id res chain seq x y z
N ALA A 1 5.88 -13.07 11.90
CA ALA A 1 6.88 -12.93 10.82
C ALA A 1 6.78 -11.54 10.20
N TYR A 2 7.79 -11.11 9.45
CA TYR A 2 7.68 -9.96 8.55
C TYR A 2 7.21 -10.43 7.18
N GLU A 3 6.14 -9.83 6.67
CA GLU A 3 5.45 -10.32 5.47
C GLU A 3 5.40 -9.25 4.38
N ALA A 4 5.52 -9.72 3.14
CA ALA A 4 5.35 -8.91 1.94
C ALA A 4 4.84 -9.75 0.79
N PHE A 5 4.31 -9.07 -0.22
CA PHE A 5 3.94 -9.66 -1.49
C PHE A 5 4.43 -8.80 -2.66
N GLU A 6 4.53 -9.43 -3.83
CA GLU A 6 4.88 -8.81 -5.10
C GLU A 6 3.91 -9.30 -6.18
N LYS A 7 3.26 -8.34 -6.86
CA LYS A 7 2.46 -8.61 -8.05
C LYS A 7 3.41 -8.76 -9.23
N THR A 8 3.26 -9.84 -9.98
CA THR A 8 4.08 -10.18 -11.15
C THR A 8 3.16 -10.35 -12.36
N ALA A 9 3.74 -10.50 -13.55
CA ALA A 9 2.97 -10.77 -14.76
C ALA A 9 2.29 -12.16 -14.71
N GLY A 10 2.90 -13.14 -14.04
CA GLY A 10 2.45 -14.52 -13.93
C GLY A 10 1.60 -14.82 -12.70
N GLY A 11 1.47 -13.88 -11.76
CA GLY A 11 0.68 -14.05 -10.54
C GLY A 11 1.18 -13.23 -9.36
N VAL A 12 1.15 -13.78 -8.15
CA VAL A 12 1.56 -13.08 -6.92
C VAL A 12 2.54 -13.93 -6.13
N LEU A 13 3.67 -13.33 -5.76
CA LEU A 13 4.68 -13.93 -4.90
C LEU A 13 4.57 -13.36 -3.49
N TYR A 14 4.72 -14.20 -2.48
CA TYR A 14 4.67 -13.86 -1.06
C TYR A 14 5.96 -14.28 -0.39
N ALA A 15 6.45 -13.46 0.56
CA ALA A 15 7.57 -13.78 1.42
C ALA A 15 7.21 -13.53 2.88
N ALA A 16 7.54 -14.49 3.74
CA ALA A 16 7.46 -14.36 5.19
C ALA A 16 8.84 -14.65 5.81
N LEU A 17 9.33 -13.73 6.63
CA LEU A 17 10.62 -13.84 7.33
C LEU A 17 10.39 -13.84 8.84
N GLU A 18 10.64 -14.97 9.49
CA GLU A 18 10.72 -15.05 10.95
C GLU A 18 12.13 -14.65 11.37
N VAL A 19 12.23 -13.63 12.23
CA VAL A 19 13.51 -12.99 12.57
C VAL A 19 13.70 -13.00 14.07
N ALA A 20 14.87 -13.44 14.53
CA ALA A 20 15.34 -13.26 15.90
C ALA A 20 16.79 -12.78 15.86
N ASP A 21 17.14 -11.83 16.75
CA ASP A 21 18.49 -11.25 16.84
C ASP A 21 18.99 -10.64 15.53
N GLY A 22 18.05 -10.15 14.71
CA GLY A 22 18.34 -9.58 13.39
C GLY A 22 18.75 -10.60 12.32
N ARG A 23 18.60 -11.89 12.59
CA ARG A 23 18.81 -12.97 11.62
C ARG A 23 17.51 -13.70 11.32
N VAL A 24 17.39 -14.15 10.08
CA VAL A 24 16.26 -14.97 9.64
C VAL A 24 16.38 -16.34 10.31
N ARG A 25 15.42 -16.68 11.17
CA ARG A 25 15.29 -18.03 11.75
C ARG A 25 14.62 -18.97 10.77
N ARG A 26 13.60 -18.47 10.07
CA ARG A 26 12.88 -19.19 9.04
C ARG A 26 12.43 -18.23 7.95
N ALA A 27 12.55 -18.64 6.70
CA ALA A 27 11.92 -17.96 5.58
C ALA A 27 10.87 -18.87 4.95
N ARG A 28 9.86 -18.27 4.32
CA ARG A 28 8.88 -18.95 3.48
C ARG A 28 8.62 -18.08 2.27
N LEU A 29 8.73 -18.67 1.08
CA LEU A 29 8.34 -18.04 -0.17
C LEU A 29 7.28 -18.92 -0.82
N THR A 30 6.15 -18.33 -1.20
CA THR A 30 5.01 -19.04 -1.80
C THR A 30 4.34 -18.13 -2.82
N GLY A 31 3.58 -18.68 -3.75
CA GLY A 31 2.82 -17.84 -4.68
C GLY A 31 2.06 -18.66 -5.70
N ALA A 32 1.08 -18.01 -6.33
CA ALA A 32 0.48 -18.51 -7.55
C ALA A 32 1.39 -18.13 -8.72
N VAL A 33 2.50 -18.84 -8.89
CA VAL A 33 3.54 -18.58 -9.90
C VAL A 33 4.00 -19.87 -10.55
N GLN A 34 4.50 -19.77 -11.78
CA GLN A 34 5.01 -20.92 -12.55
C GLN A 34 6.53 -20.82 -12.67
N LEU A 35 7.24 -21.85 -12.18
CA LEU A 35 8.70 -21.88 -12.14
C LEU A 35 9.26 -23.30 -12.23
N ARG A 36 10.49 -23.40 -12.71
CA ARG A 36 11.31 -24.62 -12.71
C ARG A 36 12.72 -24.28 -12.21
N PRO A 37 13.32 -25.11 -11.34
CA PRO A 37 12.77 -26.33 -10.74
C PRO A 37 11.68 -26.02 -9.67
N PRO A 38 10.73 -26.93 -9.41
CA PRO A 38 9.63 -26.69 -8.46
C PRO A 38 10.08 -26.29 -7.04
N ARG A 39 11.26 -26.78 -6.61
CA ARG A 39 11.84 -26.48 -5.29
C ARG A 39 12.70 -25.21 -5.24
N LEU A 40 12.68 -24.37 -6.27
CA LEU A 40 13.51 -23.16 -6.31
C LEU A 40 13.24 -22.24 -5.12
N LEU A 41 11.97 -21.96 -4.82
CA LEU A 41 11.57 -21.09 -3.70
C LEU A 41 11.86 -21.71 -2.33
N GLU A 42 11.68 -23.03 -2.20
CA GLU A 42 12.04 -23.77 -0.98
C GLU A 42 13.55 -23.73 -0.73
N GLY A 43 14.35 -23.98 -1.77
CA GLY A 43 15.81 -23.89 -1.71
C GLY A 43 16.27 -22.48 -1.36
N LEU A 44 15.61 -21.45 -1.91
CA LEU A 44 15.88 -20.05 -1.55
C LEU A 44 15.53 -19.79 -0.08
N ALA A 45 14.35 -20.23 0.37
CA ALA A 45 13.93 -20.09 1.76
C ALA A 45 14.91 -20.76 2.74
N ALA A 46 15.37 -21.97 2.43
CA ALA A 46 16.39 -22.68 3.20
C ALA A 46 17.72 -21.91 3.23
N ARG A 47 18.15 -21.37 2.08
CA ARG A 47 19.39 -20.58 1.98
C ARG A 47 19.36 -19.31 2.81
N LEU A 48 18.18 -18.74 3.05
CA LEU A 48 17.99 -17.54 3.85
C LEU A 48 18.06 -17.81 5.36
N ALA A 49 17.94 -19.05 5.83
CA ALA A 49 18.10 -19.36 7.25
C ALA A 49 19.49 -18.94 7.76
N GLY A 50 19.53 -18.26 8.92
CA GLY A 50 20.73 -17.70 9.53
C GLY A 50 21.23 -16.38 8.90
N VAL A 51 20.70 -15.98 7.75
CA VAL A 51 21.12 -14.75 7.05
C VAL A 51 20.70 -13.52 7.86
N ARG A 52 21.59 -12.52 7.94
CA ARG A 52 21.25 -11.22 8.51
C ARG A 52 20.14 -10.56 7.69
N LEU A 53 19.13 -10.00 8.36
CA LEU A 53 17.95 -9.46 7.69
C LEU A 53 18.32 -8.44 6.59
N GLU A 54 19.32 -7.60 6.86
CA GLU A 54 19.79 -6.56 5.95
C GLU A 54 20.45 -7.11 4.66
N ARG A 55 20.82 -8.40 4.66
CA ARG A 55 21.48 -9.08 3.54
C ARG A 55 20.54 -9.98 2.75
N VAL A 56 19.28 -10.13 3.16
CA VAL A 56 18.34 -11.11 2.58
C VAL A 56 18.13 -10.89 1.08
N ALA A 57 17.90 -9.65 0.63
CA ALA A 57 17.74 -9.34 -0.79
C ALA A 57 19.01 -9.64 -1.60
N ALA A 58 20.19 -9.30 -1.07
CA ALA A 58 21.47 -9.58 -1.72
C ALA A 58 21.76 -11.09 -1.83
N VAL A 59 21.44 -11.87 -0.78
CA VAL A 59 21.57 -13.33 -0.81
C VAL A 59 20.59 -13.95 -1.80
N GLY A 60 19.34 -13.45 -1.87
CA GLY A 60 18.37 -13.89 -2.85
C GLY A 60 18.84 -13.66 -4.30
N ARG A 61 19.38 -12.48 -4.58
CA ARG A 61 19.99 -12.16 -5.87
C ARG A 61 21.13 -13.11 -6.24
N ALA A 62 22.06 -13.35 -5.31
CA ALA A 62 23.18 -14.27 -5.53
C ALA A 62 22.72 -15.73 -5.71
N PHE A 63 21.67 -16.14 -4.99
CA PHE A 63 21.09 -17.48 -5.12
C PHE A 63 20.52 -17.73 -6.51
N LEU A 64 19.86 -16.74 -7.11
CA LEU A 64 19.26 -16.82 -8.44
C LEU A 64 20.31 -16.76 -9.55
N ALA A 65 21.33 -15.91 -9.39
CA ALA A 65 22.40 -15.74 -10.38
C ALA A 65 23.22 -17.01 -10.66
N THR A 66 23.25 -17.95 -9.71
CA THR A 66 24.09 -19.16 -9.77
C THR A 66 23.30 -20.43 -10.12
N ARG A 67 22.01 -20.31 -10.45
CA ARG A 67 21.13 -21.45 -10.72
C ARG A 67 20.56 -21.36 -12.11
N ASP A 68 20.44 -22.52 -12.75
CA ASP A 68 19.57 -22.66 -13.89
C ASP A 68 18.10 -22.65 -13.43
N ARG A 69 17.28 -21.85 -14.10
CA ARG A 69 15.87 -21.66 -13.74
C ARG A 69 15.07 -21.14 -14.93
N GLU A 70 13.81 -21.54 -14.97
CA GLU A 70 12.81 -20.97 -15.85
C GLU A 70 11.73 -20.33 -14.99
N LEU A 71 11.41 -19.07 -15.28
CA LEU A 71 10.40 -18.30 -14.57
C LEU A 71 9.40 -17.78 -15.61
N VAL A 72 8.12 -18.16 -15.51
CA VAL A 72 7.09 -17.75 -16.47
C VAL A 72 6.25 -16.64 -15.84
N GLY A 73 6.33 -15.44 -16.42
CA GLY A 73 5.66 -14.24 -15.90
C GLY A 73 6.23 -13.75 -14.55
N LEU A 74 7.38 -14.27 -14.14
CA LEU A 74 8.11 -13.92 -12.93
C LEU A 74 9.56 -13.62 -13.31
N GLY A 75 10.14 -12.55 -12.77
CA GLY A 75 11.56 -12.22 -12.96
C GLY A 75 12.35 -12.34 -11.66
N ASP A 76 13.68 -12.43 -11.79
CA ASP A 76 14.59 -12.42 -10.63
C ASP A 76 14.37 -11.18 -9.75
N GLU A 77 14.12 -10.03 -10.38
CA GLU A 77 13.85 -8.78 -9.65
C GLU A 77 12.56 -8.82 -8.83
N ASP A 78 11.52 -9.56 -9.26
CA ASP A 78 10.30 -9.72 -8.47
C ASP A 78 10.60 -10.46 -7.15
N VAL A 79 11.41 -11.52 -7.24
CA VAL A 79 11.86 -12.29 -6.07
C VAL A 79 12.71 -11.43 -5.15
N VAL A 80 13.63 -10.64 -5.71
CA VAL A 80 14.46 -9.73 -4.91
C VAL A 80 13.61 -8.61 -4.28
N ARG A 81 12.63 -8.06 -5.00
CA ARG A 81 11.71 -7.03 -4.48
C ARG A 81 10.86 -7.53 -3.33
N VAL A 82 10.27 -8.72 -3.43
CA VAL A 82 9.45 -9.26 -2.32
C VAL A 82 10.30 -9.49 -1.06
N LEU A 83 11.54 -9.95 -1.23
CA LEU A 83 12.51 -10.14 -0.15
C LEU A 83 12.94 -8.81 0.47
N ALA A 84 13.24 -7.80 -0.36
CA ALA A 84 13.57 -6.46 0.08
C ALA A 84 12.41 -5.86 0.89
N ARG A 85 11.18 -5.93 0.39
CA ARG A 85 9.97 -5.46 1.10
C ARG A 85 9.76 -6.17 2.43
N ALA A 86 9.88 -7.50 2.47
CA ALA A 86 9.75 -8.27 3.71
C ALA A 86 10.83 -7.86 4.73
N SER A 87 12.08 -7.67 4.29
CA SER A 87 13.17 -7.24 5.17
C SER A 87 13.01 -5.80 5.69
N ALA A 88 12.47 -4.90 4.85
CA ALA A 88 12.24 -3.49 5.19
C ALA A 88 11.19 -3.30 6.31
N ARG A 89 10.30 -4.29 6.52
CA ARG A 89 9.31 -4.27 7.61
C ARG A 89 9.92 -4.03 8.98
N ARG A 90 11.14 -4.52 9.25
CA ARG A 90 11.80 -4.27 10.54
C ARG A 90 12.10 -2.79 10.73
N ALA A 91 12.63 -2.13 9.71
CA ALA A 91 12.93 -0.70 9.74
C ALA A 91 11.63 0.11 9.85
N GLN A 92 10.63 -0.20 9.02
CA GLN A 92 9.31 0.44 9.05
C GLN A 92 8.64 0.31 10.43
N ARG A 93 8.66 -0.90 11.01
CA ARG A 93 8.11 -1.17 12.34
C ARG A 93 8.74 -0.29 13.40
N ARG A 94 10.08 -0.20 13.40
CA ARG A 94 10.84 0.61 14.36
C ARG A 94 10.57 2.09 14.15
N ALA A 95 10.67 2.56 12.91
CA ALA A 95 10.47 3.97 12.56
C ALA A 95 9.07 4.43 12.93
N LEU A 96 8.03 3.64 12.63
CA LEU A 96 6.63 4.01 12.82
C LEU A 96 6.04 3.60 14.18
N GLY A 97 6.82 2.93 15.04
CA GLY A 97 6.36 2.44 16.34
C GLY A 97 5.21 1.43 16.25
N LEU A 98 5.22 0.55 15.24
CA LEU A 98 4.17 -0.43 14.97
C LEU A 98 4.45 -1.79 15.63
N THR A 99 3.40 -2.59 15.85
CA THR A 99 3.56 -4.01 16.18
C THR A 99 3.92 -4.82 14.92
N PRO A 100 4.41 -6.07 15.05
CA PRO A 100 4.63 -6.94 13.91
C PRO A 100 3.39 -7.15 13.04
N GLY A 101 2.21 -7.34 13.64
CA GLY A 101 0.97 -7.49 12.88
C GLY A 101 0.59 -6.21 12.13
N GLN A 102 0.76 -5.05 12.75
CA GLN A 102 0.45 -3.76 12.15
C GLN A 102 1.35 -3.39 10.98
N VAL A 103 2.66 -3.67 11.05
CA VAL A 103 3.55 -3.33 9.93
C VAL A 103 3.26 -4.18 8.68
N ASN A 104 2.73 -5.40 8.87
CA ASN A 104 2.35 -6.27 7.76
C ASN A 104 1.10 -5.77 7.02
N THR A 105 0.30 -4.86 7.61
CA THR A 105 -0.85 -4.24 6.92
C THR A 105 -0.46 -3.07 6.02
N LEU A 106 0.82 -2.70 5.96
CA LEU A 106 1.29 -1.61 5.09
C LEU A 106 1.58 -2.14 3.70
N MET A 107 1.07 -1.50 2.65
CA MET A 107 1.46 -1.76 1.27
C MET A 107 2.17 -0.53 0.73
N VAL A 108 3.48 -0.66 0.47
CA VAL A 108 4.28 0.42 -0.10
C VAL A 108 4.26 0.28 -1.62
N HIS A 109 3.66 1.26 -2.29
CA HIS A 109 3.70 1.41 -3.72
C HIS A 109 4.73 2.49 -4.06
N ASP A 110 5.92 2.08 -4.51
CA ASP A 110 6.96 3.01 -4.94
C ASP A 110 7.44 2.60 -6.34
N PRO A 111 6.88 3.19 -7.41
CA PRO A 111 7.25 2.84 -8.78
C PRO A 111 8.71 3.21 -9.13
N HIS A 112 9.35 4.08 -8.34
CA HIS A 112 10.73 4.53 -8.55
C HIS A 112 11.73 3.85 -7.60
N GLY A 113 11.25 3.12 -6.59
CA GLY A 113 12.05 2.29 -5.70
C GLY A 113 13.09 3.03 -4.85
N ALA A 114 12.89 4.33 -4.62
CA ALA A 114 13.94 5.22 -4.11
C ALA A 114 13.70 5.73 -2.67
N GLY A 115 12.51 5.53 -2.09
CA GLY A 115 12.11 6.21 -0.85
C GLY A 115 12.09 5.34 0.40
N GLU A 116 12.66 5.85 1.49
CA GLU A 116 12.28 5.40 2.83
C GLU A 116 10.80 5.72 3.08
N THR A 117 10.08 4.84 3.80
CA THR A 117 8.65 5.02 4.08
C THR A 117 8.35 6.33 4.81
N THR A 118 9.23 6.75 5.73
CA THR A 118 9.15 8.04 6.44
C THR A 118 9.28 9.23 5.50
N GLU A 119 10.12 9.13 4.47
CA GLU A 119 10.30 10.19 3.48
C GLU A 119 9.11 10.29 2.52
N LEU A 120 8.50 9.15 2.18
CA LEU A 120 7.21 9.15 1.49
C LEU A 120 6.14 9.88 2.31
N LEU A 121 6.07 9.61 3.62
CA LEU A 121 5.10 10.25 4.51
C LEU A 121 5.32 11.76 4.66
N ARG A 122 6.58 12.23 4.67
CA ARG A 122 6.88 13.66 4.70
C ARG A 122 6.36 14.40 3.47
N ARG A 123 6.45 13.77 2.31
CA ARG A 123 6.01 14.33 1.02
C ARG A 123 4.51 14.16 0.77
N ALA A 124 3.84 13.29 1.53
CA ALA A 124 2.42 13.02 1.34
C ALA A 124 1.55 14.28 1.52
N GLU A 125 0.69 14.55 0.55
CA GLU A 125 -0.20 15.74 0.56
C GLU A 125 -1.69 15.37 0.62
N VAL A 126 -1.99 14.11 0.32
CA VAL A 126 -3.35 13.60 0.12
C VAL A 126 -3.54 12.29 0.88
N VAL A 127 -4.73 12.10 1.42
CA VAL A 127 -5.20 10.82 1.98
C VAL A 127 -6.43 10.35 1.22
N LEU A 128 -6.37 9.14 0.68
CA LEU A 128 -7.49 8.50 -0.01
C LEU A 128 -8.16 7.47 0.91
N VAL A 129 -9.44 7.70 1.24
CA VAL A 129 -10.24 6.77 2.05
C VAL A 129 -11.30 6.07 1.21
N PRO A 130 -11.53 4.76 1.37
CA PRO A 130 -12.50 4.04 0.57
C PRO A 130 -13.92 4.20 1.14
N TYR A 131 -14.91 4.34 0.27
CA TYR A 131 -16.31 4.44 0.68
C TYR A 131 -16.79 3.22 1.47
N CYS A 132 -16.28 2.03 1.17
CA CYS A 132 -16.67 0.79 1.83
C CYS A 132 -16.31 0.75 3.33
N ALA A 133 -15.43 1.64 3.79
CA ALA A 133 -15.11 1.81 5.21
C ALA A 133 -16.04 2.80 5.94
N LYS A 134 -16.89 3.55 5.21
CA LYS A 134 -17.95 4.36 5.83
C LYS A 134 -19.13 3.44 6.12
N PRO A 135 -19.82 3.51 7.28
CA PRO A 135 -20.99 2.69 7.54
C PRO A 135 -22.11 2.86 6.51
N THR A 136 -22.96 1.86 6.32
CA THR A 136 -24.06 1.88 5.34
C THR A 136 -25.08 3.01 5.60
N TRP A 137 -25.28 3.37 6.87
CA TRP A 137 -26.15 4.49 7.25
C TRP A 137 -25.55 5.88 6.94
N CYS A 138 -24.27 5.97 6.57
CA CYS A 138 -23.60 7.24 6.37
C CYS A 138 -24.05 7.93 5.07
N LYS A 139 -24.71 9.09 5.18
CA LYS A 139 -25.10 9.92 4.01
C LYS A 139 -23.93 10.33 3.10
N TYR A 140 -22.70 10.31 3.62
CA TYR A 140 -21.48 10.61 2.88
C TYR A 140 -20.76 9.36 2.35
N ARG A 141 -21.37 8.16 2.42
CA ARG A 141 -20.77 6.93 1.90
C ARG A 141 -20.40 7.10 0.43
N HIS A 142 -21.32 7.57 -0.40
CA HIS A 142 -21.11 7.74 -1.85
C HIS A 142 -20.89 9.19 -2.29
N ARG A 143 -20.51 10.07 -1.36
CA ARG A 143 -20.25 11.50 -1.63
C ARG A 143 -18.82 11.84 -1.19
N GLU A 144 -18.22 12.80 -1.88
CA GLU A 144 -16.95 13.35 -1.41
C GLU A 144 -17.15 14.11 -0.09
N GLY A 145 -16.10 14.16 0.73
CA GLY A 145 -16.09 14.86 2.00
C GLY A 145 -16.61 14.05 3.19
N CYS A 146 -16.51 14.68 4.35
CA CYS A 146 -17.04 14.22 5.61
C CYS A 146 -17.28 15.43 6.53
N PRO A 147 -18.42 15.49 7.22
CA PRO A 147 -18.69 16.52 8.23
C PRO A 147 -18.05 16.18 9.59
N GLU A 148 -17.26 15.12 9.68
CA GLU A 148 -16.53 14.75 10.91
C GLU A 148 -17.44 14.57 12.14
N CYS A 149 -18.62 13.97 11.95
CA CYS A 149 -19.63 13.80 13.01
C CYS A 149 -19.23 12.87 14.19
N GLY A 150 -18.00 12.37 14.22
CA GLY A 150 -17.48 11.51 15.30
C GLY A 150 -18.00 10.06 15.33
N ARG A 151 -18.78 9.63 14.33
CA ARG A 151 -19.52 8.34 14.37
C ARG A 151 -18.86 7.19 13.60
N CYS A 152 -17.72 7.38 12.95
CA CYS A 152 -17.02 6.31 12.24
C CYS A 152 -15.53 6.61 12.05
N GLU A 153 -14.73 5.56 11.83
CA GLU A 153 -13.27 5.62 11.64
C GLU A 153 -12.87 6.50 10.45
N VAL A 154 -13.65 6.50 9.36
CA VAL A 154 -13.36 7.39 8.22
C VAL A 154 -13.45 8.86 8.61
N GLY A 155 -14.41 9.23 9.47
CA GLY A 155 -14.52 10.60 9.98
C GLY A 155 -13.28 11.02 10.78
N GLU A 156 -12.71 10.08 11.53
CA GLU A 156 -11.47 10.29 12.28
C GLU A 156 -10.26 10.51 11.36
N VAL A 157 -10.17 9.77 10.24
CA VAL A 157 -9.14 10.02 9.23
C VAL A 157 -9.27 11.40 8.59
N TYR A 158 -10.51 11.85 8.32
CA TYR A 158 -10.75 13.20 7.82
C TYR A 158 -10.20 14.25 8.80
N ARG A 159 -10.55 14.12 10.09
CA ARG A 159 -10.09 15.02 11.15
C ARG A 159 -8.57 15.05 11.25
N LEU A 160 -7.94 13.89 11.44
CA LEU A 160 -6.49 13.75 11.59
C LEU A 160 -5.72 14.24 10.34
N GLY A 161 -6.23 13.94 9.15
CA GLY A 161 -5.62 14.39 7.91
C GLY A 161 -5.65 15.91 7.75
N ARG A 162 -6.80 16.53 8.03
CA ARG A 162 -6.96 17.99 7.94
C ARG A 162 -6.15 18.74 9.00
N GLU A 163 -6.04 18.20 10.21
CA GLU A 163 -5.16 18.74 11.26
C GLU A 163 -3.68 18.79 10.83
N ARG A 164 -3.29 17.92 9.88
CA ARG A 164 -1.95 17.92 9.26
C ARG A 164 -1.89 18.72 7.96
N GLY A 165 -2.97 19.36 7.54
CA GLY A 165 -3.06 20.12 6.29
C GLY A 165 -3.16 19.24 5.03
N LEU A 166 -3.57 17.97 5.17
CA LEU A 166 -3.76 17.05 4.05
C LEU A 166 -5.14 17.20 3.42
N SER A 167 -5.20 17.02 2.09
CA SER A 167 -6.48 16.84 1.40
C SER A 167 -6.98 15.41 1.58
N VAL A 168 -8.14 15.23 2.20
CA VAL A 168 -8.75 13.90 2.39
C VAL A 168 -9.89 13.69 1.39
N ILE A 169 -9.81 12.62 0.60
CA ILE A 169 -10.74 12.33 -0.50
C ILE A 169 -11.37 10.94 -0.31
N THR A 170 -12.69 10.86 -0.38
CA THR A 170 -13.41 9.57 -0.39
C THR A 170 -13.42 8.99 -1.81
N ILE A 171 -12.79 7.84 -2.02
CA ILE A 171 -12.88 7.05 -3.25
C ILE A 171 -14.19 6.26 -3.25
N ARG A 172 -14.98 6.37 -4.32
CA ARG A 172 -16.39 5.93 -4.38
C ARG A 172 -16.58 4.64 -5.17
N ASN A 173 -15.66 4.37 -6.08
CA ASN A 173 -15.56 3.18 -6.92
C ASN A 173 -14.18 3.21 -7.62
N PHE A 174 -13.94 2.26 -8.51
CA PHE A 174 -12.67 2.13 -9.21
C PHE A 174 -12.44 3.23 -10.25
N GLU A 175 -13.48 3.65 -10.96
CA GLU A 175 -13.43 4.72 -11.97
C GLU A 175 -13.04 6.04 -11.30
N HIS A 176 -13.68 6.35 -10.16
CA HIS A 176 -13.35 7.53 -9.36
C HIS A 176 -11.91 7.49 -8.83
N LEU A 177 -11.37 6.29 -8.51
CA LEU A 177 -9.96 6.15 -8.16
C LEU A 177 -9.06 6.55 -9.33
N ARG A 178 -9.32 6.03 -10.54
CA ARG A 178 -8.50 6.34 -11.72
C ARG A 178 -8.52 7.82 -12.05
N GLU A 179 -9.69 8.45 -12.04
CA GLU A 179 -9.86 9.89 -12.24
C GLU A 179 -9.12 10.69 -11.17
N THR A 180 -9.24 10.27 -9.90
CA THR A 180 -8.56 10.93 -8.79
C THR A 180 -7.05 10.84 -8.95
N LEU A 181 -6.50 9.65 -9.22
CA LEU A 181 -5.06 9.45 -9.42
C LEU A 181 -4.53 10.27 -10.60
N ALA A 182 -5.24 10.30 -11.73
CA ALA A 182 -4.89 11.14 -12.88
C ALA A 182 -4.85 12.63 -12.51
N ARG A 183 -5.84 13.09 -11.74
CA ARG A 183 -5.91 14.48 -11.23
C ARG A 183 -4.77 14.80 -10.26
N LEU A 184 -4.40 13.86 -9.37
CA LEU A 184 -3.26 14.03 -8.46
C LEU A 184 -1.95 14.12 -9.24
N ARG A 185 -1.76 13.26 -10.25
CA ARG A 185 -0.59 13.28 -11.13
C ARG A 185 -0.48 14.61 -11.88
N ALA A 186 -1.58 15.08 -12.47
CA ALA A 186 -1.62 16.36 -13.19
C ALA A 186 -1.33 17.58 -12.29
N ARG A 187 -1.59 17.46 -10.98
CA ARG A 187 -1.25 18.48 -9.98
C ARG A 187 0.20 18.40 -9.48
N GLY A 188 0.96 17.40 -9.90
CA GLY A 188 2.34 17.19 -9.44
C GLY A 188 2.45 16.70 -7.99
N ILE A 189 1.43 15.99 -7.49
CA ILE A 189 1.49 15.41 -6.13
C ILE A 189 2.63 14.39 -6.06
N GLU A 190 3.55 14.59 -5.12
CA GLU A 190 4.76 13.76 -4.99
C GLU A 190 4.52 12.43 -4.29
N ALA A 191 3.58 12.40 -3.34
CA ALA A 191 3.17 11.19 -2.63
C ALA A 191 1.77 11.32 -2.04
N TYR A 192 1.15 10.19 -1.75
CA TYR A 192 -0.11 10.15 -1.01
C TYR A 192 -0.18 8.95 -0.06
N MET A 193 -1.14 9.02 0.87
CA MET A 193 -1.53 7.86 1.68
C MET A 193 -2.88 7.36 1.21
N GLY A 194 -3.12 6.06 1.33
CA GLY A 194 -4.41 5.48 0.97
C GLY A 194 -4.81 4.35 1.90
N MET A 195 -6.08 3.97 1.83
CA MET A 195 -6.57 2.75 2.46
C MET A 195 -7.35 1.92 1.43
N CYS A 196 -7.00 0.65 1.31
CA CYS A 196 -7.70 -0.31 0.45
C CYS A 196 -7.37 -1.73 0.90
N CYS A 197 -8.20 -2.71 0.53
CA CYS A 197 -7.84 -4.10 0.84
C CYS A 197 -6.68 -4.57 -0.05
N SER A 198 -5.85 -5.49 0.47
CA SER A 198 -4.74 -6.09 -0.29
C SER A 198 -5.18 -6.73 -1.61
N GLN A 199 -6.37 -7.36 -1.65
CA GLN A 199 -6.94 -7.94 -2.87
C GLN A 199 -7.26 -6.88 -3.94
N PHE A 200 -7.83 -5.74 -3.53
CA PHE A 200 -8.08 -4.62 -4.44
C PHE A 200 -6.77 -4.09 -5.02
N TYR A 201 -5.76 -3.88 -4.16
CA TYR A 201 -4.44 -3.45 -4.62
C TYR A 201 -3.84 -4.44 -5.62
N LEU A 202 -3.86 -5.75 -5.34
CA LEU A 202 -3.31 -6.77 -6.23
C LEU A 202 -4.03 -6.84 -7.59
N LYS A 203 -5.36 -6.73 -7.62
CA LYS A 203 -6.16 -6.80 -8.86
C LYS A 203 -6.07 -5.52 -9.68
N ARG A 204 -5.85 -4.37 -9.02
CA ARG A 204 -5.83 -3.04 -9.64
C ARG A 204 -4.46 -2.37 -9.60
N GLU A 205 -3.39 -3.12 -9.33
CA GLU A 205 -2.02 -2.62 -9.20
C GLU A 205 -1.61 -1.75 -10.39
N TYR A 206 -2.02 -2.15 -11.60
CA TYR A 206 -1.77 -1.41 -12.83
C TYR A 206 -2.22 0.05 -12.76
N ALA A 207 -3.34 0.36 -12.10
CA ALA A 207 -3.85 1.72 -11.97
C ALA A 207 -2.96 2.60 -11.07
N PHE A 208 -2.37 2.00 -10.03
CA PHE A 208 -1.40 2.68 -9.17
C PHE A 208 -0.09 2.92 -9.94
N ARG A 209 0.38 1.90 -10.67
CA ARG A 209 1.60 1.99 -11.49
C ARG A 209 1.47 3.00 -12.62
N GLU A 210 0.33 3.04 -13.31
CA GLU A 210 0.02 4.03 -14.36
C GLU A 210 -0.04 5.45 -13.81
N ALA A 211 -0.51 5.64 -12.58
CA ALA A 211 -0.49 6.94 -11.92
C ALA A 211 0.94 7.42 -11.67
N GLY A 212 1.87 6.50 -11.38
CA GLY A 212 3.28 6.81 -11.14
C GLY A 212 3.52 7.65 -9.89
N ILE A 213 2.58 7.66 -8.94
CA ILE A 213 2.69 8.44 -7.70
C ILE A 213 3.02 7.48 -6.56
N PRO A 214 4.15 7.65 -5.86
CA PRO A 214 4.46 6.91 -4.64
C PRO A 214 3.33 6.99 -3.60
N ALA A 215 3.01 5.84 -2.99
CA ALA A 215 1.97 5.73 -1.99
C ALA A 215 2.34 4.81 -0.83
N LEU A 216 1.91 5.21 0.37
CA LEU A 216 1.77 4.27 1.49
C LEU A 216 0.30 3.94 1.65
N LEU A 217 -0.06 2.70 1.35
CA LEU A 217 -1.41 2.20 1.50
C LEU A 217 -1.51 1.37 2.78
N MET A 218 -2.66 1.45 3.46
CA MET A 218 -2.95 0.70 4.66
C MET A 218 -4.11 -0.26 4.39
N ASP A 219 -3.92 -1.53 4.74
CA ASP A 219 -4.93 -2.55 4.56
C ASP A 219 -6.17 -2.25 5.42
N ILE A 220 -7.34 -2.55 4.85
CA ILE A 220 -8.62 -2.46 5.55
C ILE A 220 -9.09 -3.88 5.85
N SER A 221 -9.66 -4.08 7.04
CA SER A 221 -10.11 -5.39 7.50
C SER A 221 -11.64 -5.53 7.41
N GLY A 222 -12.16 -6.70 7.74
CA GLY A 222 -13.58 -7.01 7.66
C GLY A 222 -14.00 -7.47 6.27
N SER A 223 -15.32 -7.58 6.06
CA SER A 223 -15.88 -8.11 4.82
C SER A 223 -15.51 -7.23 3.62
N ASN A 224 -14.63 -7.75 2.76
CA ASN A 224 -14.31 -7.10 1.50
C ASN A 224 -15.08 -7.74 0.34
N CYS A 225 -15.20 -7.01 -0.77
CA CYS A 225 -16.01 -7.44 -1.91
C CYS A 225 -15.45 -8.69 -2.62
N TYR A 226 -14.15 -8.99 -2.46
CA TYR A 226 -13.52 -10.16 -3.04
C TYR A 226 -13.87 -11.44 -2.26
N GLU A 227 -13.79 -11.39 -0.94
CA GLU A 227 -14.18 -12.52 -0.07
C GLU A 227 -15.66 -12.89 -0.22
N LEU A 228 -16.51 -11.90 -0.53
CA LEU A 228 -17.94 -12.10 -0.72
C LEU A 228 -18.35 -12.35 -2.19
N GLY A 229 -17.43 -12.30 -3.15
CA GLY A 229 -17.75 -12.41 -4.58
C GLY A 229 -18.66 -11.29 -5.11
N GLN A 230 -18.66 -10.12 -4.45
CA GLN A 230 -19.52 -8.96 -4.73
C GLN A 230 -18.76 -7.81 -5.42
N GLU A 231 -17.80 -8.17 -6.26
CA GLU A 231 -16.87 -7.22 -6.88
C GLU A 231 -17.58 -6.23 -7.80
N GLU A 232 -18.55 -6.71 -8.59
CA GLU A 232 -19.35 -5.89 -9.49
C GLU A 232 -20.19 -4.85 -8.73
N LEU A 233 -20.74 -5.24 -7.57
CA LEU A 233 -21.42 -4.29 -6.69
C LEU A 233 -20.45 -3.24 -6.17
N ALA A 234 -19.19 -3.59 -5.91
CA ALA A 234 -18.18 -2.63 -5.48
C ALA A 234 -17.76 -1.66 -6.60
N TYR A 235 -17.58 -2.14 -7.83
CA TYR A 235 -17.27 -1.29 -8.98
C TYR A 235 -18.42 -0.33 -9.30
N GLN A 236 -19.67 -0.76 -9.10
CA GLN A 236 -20.84 0.11 -9.24
C GLN A 236 -21.04 1.06 -8.04
N GLY A 237 -20.20 0.99 -7.01
CA GLY A 237 -20.36 1.77 -5.78
C GLY A 237 -21.58 1.37 -4.96
N ARG A 238 -22.10 0.14 -5.11
CA ARG A 238 -23.29 -0.41 -4.42
C ARG A 238 -22.94 -1.45 -3.35
N PHE A 239 -21.67 -1.77 -3.16
CA PHE A 239 -21.25 -2.71 -2.10
C PHE A 239 -21.65 -2.21 -0.71
N GLU A 240 -22.37 -3.05 0.05
CA GLU A 240 -22.94 -2.70 1.35
C GLU A 240 -22.19 -3.30 2.53
N ALA A 241 -21.33 -4.31 2.33
CA ALA A 241 -20.52 -4.81 3.43
C ALA A 241 -19.58 -3.70 3.97
N GLN A 242 -19.26 -3.81 5.25
CA GLN A 242 -18.54 -2.77 6.00
C GLN A 242 -17.11 -3.23 6.27
N ALA A 243 -16.18 -2.64 5.52
CA ALA A 243 -14.77 -2.74 5.86
C ALA A 243 -14.47 -1.84 7.07
N ARG A 244 -13.40 -2.15 7.80
CA ARG A 244 -12.90 -1.38 8.94
C ARG A 244 -11.51 -0.87 8.65
N LEU A 245 -11.23 0.36 9.07
CA LEU A 245 -9.90 0.93 9.05
C LEU A 245 -9.14 0.46 10.29
N ASN A 246 -7.84 0.23 10.16
CA ASN A 246 -6.98 0.03 11.31
C ASN A 246 -6.61 1.40 11.92
N ALA A 247 -7.54 1.99 12.68
CA ALA A 247 -7.37 3.33 13.25
C ALA A 247 -6.03 3.50 14.02
N PRO A 248 -5.58 2.54 14.86
CA PRO A 248 -4.26 2.63 15.49
C PRO A 248 -3.07 2.72 14.53
N VAL A 249 -3.16 2.08 13.36
CA VAL A 249 -2.12 2.20 12.32
C VAL A 249 -2.20 3.56 11.64
N VAL A 250 -3.41 3.99 11.26
CA VAL A 250 -3.63 5.28 10.59
C VAL A 250 -3.13 6.44 11.45
N GLU A 251 -3.49 6.46 12.73
CA GLU A 251 -3.02 7.48 13.67
C GLU A 251 -1.49 7.52 13.77
N ARG A 252 -0.84 6.35 13.92
CA ARG A 252 0.62 6.29 14.02
C ARG A 252 1.29 6.76 12.73
N VAL A 253 0.79 6.35 11.57
CA VAL A 253 1.31 6.76 10.26
C VAL A 253 1.17 8.27 10.07
N LEU A 254 -0.01 8.84 10.35
CA LEU A 254 -0.27 10.28 10.19
C LEU A 254 0.61 11.16 11.09
N ARG A 255 1.14 10.63 12.21
CA ARG A 255 2.07 11.38 13.07
C ARG A 255 3.38 11.75 12.35
N PHE A 256 3.79 11.00 11.34
CA PHE A 256 5.01 11.24 10.56
C PHE A 256 4.82 12.24 9.42
N VAL A 257 3.57 12.64 9.15
CA VAL A 257 3.28 13.72 8.22
C VAL A 257 3.55 15.05 8.95
N PRO A 258 4.46 15.91 8.47
CA PRO A 258 4.71 17.19 9.11
C PRO A 258 3.43 18.04 9.06
N PRO A 259 3.09 18.79 10.14
CA PRO A 259 2.00 19.76 10.09
C PRO A 259 2.30 20.77 8.97
N ARG A 260 1.37 20.91 8.03
CA ARG A 260 1.46 21.96 7.01
C ARG A 260 0.70 23.17 7.51
N ALA A 261 1.32 24.35 7.43
CA ALA A 261 0.56 25.59 7.54
C ALA A 261 -0.56 25.52 6.49
N THR A 262 -1.78 25.83 6.88
CA THR A 262 -2.91 25.97 5.96
C THR A 262 -2.56 27.08 4.97
N GLU A 263 -1.95 26.73 3.83
CA GLU A 263 -1.74 27.68 2.74
C GLU A 263 -3.14 28.14 2.30
N ALA A 264 -3.38 29.45 2.42
CA ALA A 264 -4.55 30.08 1.82
C ALA A 264 -4.60 29.69 0.33
N PRO A 265 -5.80 29.45 -0.22
CA PRO A 265 -5.93 28.97 -1.59
C PRO A 265 -5.16 29.87 -2.56
N ARG A 266 -4.15 29.31 -3.24
CA ARG A 266 -3.35 30.04 -4.23
C ARG A 266 -4.31 30.67 -5.25
N PRO A 267 -4.22 31.99 -5.51
CA PRO A 267 -5.12 32.65 -6.43
C PRO A 267 -5.04 31.99 -7.80
N ARG A 268 -6.20 31.61 -8.35
CA ARG A 268 -6.30 31.13 -9.73
C ARG A 268 -5.64 32.17 -10.62
N ARG A 269 -4.55 31.80 -11.31
CA ARG A 269 -3.97 32.63 -12.37
C ARG A 269 -5.09 32.94 -13.36
N ARG A 270 -5.56 34.19 -13.35
CA ARG A 270 -6.48 34.71 -14.36
C ARG A 270 -5.78 34.48 -15.70
N ARG A 271 -6.41 33.72 -16.60
CA ARG A 271 -6.06 33.75 -18.02
C ARG A 271 -6.18 35.21 -18.44
N GLN A 272 -5.05 35.87 -18.70
CA GLN A 272 -5.05 37.13 -19.42
C GLN A 272 -5.59 36.82 -20.81
N GLY A 273 -6.67 37.50 -21.17
CA GLY A 273 -7.30 37.37 -22.47
C GLY A 273 -6.36 37.86 -23.56
N ALA A 274 -6.31 37.13 -24.66
CA ALA A 274 -5.88 37.67 -25.93
C ALA A 274 -7.01 38.57 -26.43
N GLY A 275 -6.73 39.88 -26.49
CA GLY A 275 -7.37 40.81 -27.40
C GLY A 275 -6.56 40.91 -28.67
#